data_AF-S6G3S9-F1
#
_entry.id   AF-S6G3S9-F1
#
_cell.length_a   1.000
_cell.length_b   1.000
_cell.length_c   1.000
_cell.angle_alpha   90.00
_cell.angle_beta   90.00
_cell.angle_gamma   90.00
#
_symmetry.space_group_name_H-M   'P 1'
#
loop_
_entity.id
_entity.type
_entity.pdbx_description
1 polymer ?
#
loop_
_entity_poly.entity_id
_entity_poly.type
_entity_poly.pdbx_seq_one_letter_code
_entity_poly.pdbx_strand_id
1 'polypeptide(L)'
;MTNQDLDLNIIKLNKLIQIGKQVVVSDHQLEDITNYTINLIDKFLLENNQITYYLNKDLKNQNHQLDITFSDEQNKLDINKIYQFIYLLKSLLSILLAKDAFCNLNIFTQIKANLLFYIKQSLENNLYDAKSDYFDIWDKEYHQQITMFNHLYSNFNKMIFNVLHLNLKYNLKPINKFQTDYNFSKDFVNLSYVFYKTRGTMNRSNEFFDLLDKSQIFVLLDKLKNNLDKFYSTKQQSLNISIQIQTLFIIICRVMLQIEFDFKDNEEINRLIELNANT
;
A
#
# COMPACT_ATOMS: atom_id res chain seq x y z
N MET A 1 12.12 -16.09 -7.48
CA MET A 1 11.90 -15.30 -8.71
C MET A 1 13.24 -15.11 -9.43
N THR A 2 13.19 -14.96 -10.75
CA THR A 2 14.34 -14.80 -11.65
C THR A 2 14.24 -13.48 -12.43
N ASN A 3 15.33 -13.07 -13.08
CA ASN A 3 15.29 -11.91 -13.99
C ASN A 3 14.36 -12.13 -15.19
N GLN A 4 14.21 -13.38 -15.66
CA GLN A 4 13.27 -13.72 -16.74
C GLN A 4 11.82 -13.53 -16.28
N ASP A 5 11.50 -13.88 -15.04
CA ASP A 5 10.18 -13.62 -14.47
C ASP A 5 9.89 -12.12 -14.44
N LEU A 6 10.87 -11.28 -14.03
CA LEU A 6 10.71 -9.83 -14.04
C LEU A 6 10.48 -9.27 -15.44
N ASP A 7 11.27 -9.70 -16.44
CA ASP A 7 11.14 -9.25 -17.83
C ASP A 7 9.74 -9.54 -18.39
N LEU A 8 9.25 -10.76 -18.19
CA LEU A 8 7.91 -11.16 -18.64
C LEU A 8 6.82 -10.29 -18.01
N ASN A 9 6.92 -10.01 -16.71
CA ASN A 9 5.92 -9.20 -16.02
C ASN A 9 6.02 -7.71 -16.35
N ILE A 10 7.22 -7.18 -16.61
CA ILE A 10 7.42 -5.82 -17.12
C ILE A 10 6.72 -5.66 -18.49
N ILE A 11 6.87 -6.63 -19.40
CA ILE A 11 6.18 -6.60 -20.70
C ILE A 11 4.66 -6.62 -20.51
N LYS A 12 4.15 -7.48 -19.63
CA LYS A 12 2.71 -7.57 -19.35
C LYS A 12 2.17 -6.28 -18.72
N LEU A 13 2.83 -5.74 -17.71
CA LEU A 13 2.44 -4.48 -17.07
C LEU A 13 2.39 -3.32 -18.06
N ASN A 14 3.36 -3.21 -18.97
CA ASN A 14 3.30 -2.20 -20.04
C ASN A 14 2.05 -2.35 -20.90
N LYS A 15 1.69 -3.57 -21.32
CA LYS A 15 0.46 -3.83 -22.08
C LYS A 15 -0.79 -3.43 -21.29
N LEU A 16 -0.86 -3.79 -20.01
CA LEU A 16 -2.00 -3.45 -19.16
C LEU A 16 -2.14 -1.95 -18.92
N ILE A 17 -1.03 -1.23 -18.76
CA ILE A 17 -1.02 0.23 -18.67
C ILE A 17 -1.57 0.85 -19.96
N GLN A 18 -1.20 0.33 -21.14
CA GLN A 18 -1.72 0.83 -22.41
C GLN A 18 -3.23 0.61 -22.52
N ILE A 19 -3.73 -0.55 -22.09
CA ILE A 19 -5.19 -0.83 -22.05
C ILE A 19 -5.86 0.10 -21.04
N GLY A 20 -5.34 0.22 -19.82
CA GLY A 20 -5.90 1.07 -18.77
C GLY A 20 -5.91 2.56 -19.12
N LYS A 21 -5.06 3.03 -20.04
CA LYS A 21 -5.07 4.43 -20.53
C LYS A 21 -6.17 4.71 -21.55
N GLN A 22 -6.83 3.69 -22.09
CA GLN A 22 -7.92 3.89 -23.05
C GLN A 22 -9.09 4.66 -22.41
N VAL A 23 -9.77 5.48 -23.21
CA VAL A 23 -10.90 6.29 -22.75
C VAL A 23 -12.01 5.39 -22.21
N VAL A 24 -12.34 4.35 -22.97
CA VAL A 24 -13.35 3.34 -22.61
C VAL A 24 -12.63 2.02 -22.36
N VAL A 25 -12.84 1.45 -21.17
CA VAL A 25 -12.43 0.10 -20.77
C VAL A 25 -13.66 -0.53 -20.12
N SER A 26 -14.02 -1.75 -20.48
CA SER A 26 -15.19 -2.39 -19.88
C SER A 26 -14.94 -2.79 -18.42
N ASP A 27 -16.00 -2.91 -17.64
CA ASP A 27 -15.90 -3.33 -16.23
C ASP A 27 -15.23 -4.71 -16.09
N HIS A 28 -15.55 -5.66 -16.97
CA HIS A 28 -14.89 -6.97 -17.02
C HIS A 28 -13.39 -6.86 -17.29
N GLN A 29 -12.98 -5.96 -18.20
CA GLN A 29 -11.55 -5.75 -18.47
C GLN A 29 -10.86 -5.11 -17.26
N LEU A 30 -11.51 -4.17 -16.57
CA LEU A 30 -10.97 -3.59 -15.34
C LEU A 30 -10.84 -4.63 -14.23
N GLU A 31 -11.81 -5.52 -14.10
CA GLU A 31 -11.77 -6.64 -13.15
C GLU A 31 -10.61 -7.59 -13.45
N ASP A 32 -10.42 -8.00 -14.70
CA ASP A 32 -9.30 -8.86 -15.12
C ASP A 32 -7.93 -8.23 -14.82
N ILE A 33 -7.78 -6.95 -15.15
CA ILE A 33 -6.56 -6.18 -14.87
C ILE A 33 -6.31 -6.12 -13.36
N THR A 34 -7.37 -5.89 -12.58
CA THR A 34 -7.30 -5.78 -11.13
C THR A 34 -6.90 -7.11 -10.50
N ASN A 35 -7.53 -8.21 -10.90
CA ASN A 35 -7.21 -9.56 -10.43
C ASN A 35 -5.77 -9.95 -10.76
N TYR A 36 -5.31 -9.64 -11.98
CA TYR A 36 -3.92 -9.87 -12.34
C TYR A 36 -2.95 -9.02 -11.50
N THR A 37 -3.30 -7.77 -11.23
CA THR A 37 -2.48 -6.85 -10.41
C THR A 37 -2.37 -7.34 -8.96
N ILE A 38 -3.48 -7.83 -8.37
CA ILE A 38 -3.50 -8.46 -7.05
C ILE A 38 -2.52 -9.63 -7.00
N ASN A 39 -2.64 -10.57 -7.94
CA ASN A 39 -1.80 -11.76 -7.99
C ASN A 39 -0.31 -11.41 -8.15
N LEU A 40 0.01 -10.34 -8.90
CA LEU A 40 1.38 -9.85 -9.01
C LEU A 40 1.90 -9.30 -7.68
N ILE A 41 1.13 -8.45 -7.00
CA ILE A 41 1.55 -7.86 -5.74
C ILE A 41 1.77 -8.94 -4.69
N ASP A 42 0.83 -9.87 -4.56
CA ASP A 42 0.89 -10.93 -3.54
C ASP A 42 2.13 -11.80 -3.78
N LYS A 43 2.30 -12.32 -5.00
CA LYS A 43 3.42 -13.21 -5.34
C LYS A 43 4.79 -12.53 -5.28
N PHE A 44 4.90 -11.28 -5.73
CA PHE A 44 6.20 -10.64 -5.93
C PHE A 44 6.63 -9.74 -4.77
N LEU A 45 5.67 -9.17 -4.02
CA LEU A 45 5.96 -8.25 -2.92
C LEU A 45 5.64 -8.87 -1.56
N LEU A 46 4.50 -9.54 -1.39
CA LEU A 46 4.09 -10.04 -0.07
C LEU A 46 4.73 -11.40 0.27
N GLU A 47 4.73 -12.34 -0.68
CA GLU A 47 5.24 -13.70 -0.49
C GLU A 47 6.76 -13.82 -0.71
N ASN A 48 7.35 -12.93 -1.52
CA ASN A 48 8.74 -13.04 -1.95
C ASN A 48 9.63 -11.96 -1.32
N ASN A 49 10.62 -12.41 -0.57
CA ASN A 49 11.54 -11.53 0.16
C ASN A 49 12.65 -10.91 -0.70
N GLN A 50 12.80 -11.30 -1.98
CA GLN A 50 13.88 -10.84 -2.85
C GLN A 50 13.80 -9.33 -3.10
N ILE A 51 12.63 -8.80 -3.46
CA ILE A 51 12.47 -7.37 -3.69
C ILE A 51 12.78 -6.60 -2.40
N THR A 52 12.22 -7.05 -1.26
CA THR A 52 12.48 -6.46 0.05
C THR A 52 13.96 -6.45 0.41
N TYR A 53 14.67 -7.54 0.14
CA TYR A 53 16.12 -7.63 0.36
C TYR A 53 16.87 -6.52 -0.40
N TYR A 54 16.53 -6.31 -1.67
CA TYR A 54 17.14 -5.23 -2.48
C TYR A 54 16.79 -3.84 -1.96
N LEU A 55 15.54 -3.60 -1.57
CA LEU A 55 15.14 -2.31 -0.98
C LEU A 55 15.86 -2.03 0.35
N ASN A 56 16.06 -3.06 1.18
CA ASN A 56 16.82 -2.93 2.42
C ASN A 56 18.31 -2.70 2.15
N LYS A 57 18.86 -3.38 1.14
CA LYS A 57 20.25 -3.20 0.71
C LYS A 57 20.49 -1.79 0.18
N ASP A 58 19.54 -1.24 -0.57
CA ASP A 58 19.59 0.13 -1.07
C ASP A 58 19.66 1.14 0.10
N LEU A 59 18.80 1.01 1.11
CA LEU A 59 18.87 1.81 2.34
C LEU A 59 20.20 1.65 3.07
N LYS A 60 20.72 0.42 3.20
CA LYS A 60 22.04 0.17 3.81
C LYS A 60 23.17 0.83 3.04
N ASN A 61 23.12 0.86 1.70
CA ASN A 61 24.13 1.56 0.88
C ASN A 61 24.07 3.08 1.07
N GLN A 62 22.88 3.61 1.40
CA GLN A 62 22.69 4.99 1.82
C GLN A 62 23.07 5.22 3.30
N ASN A 63 23.64 4.20 3.97
CA ASN A 63 24.01 4.15 5.38
C ASN A 63 22.83 4.21 6.38
N HIS A 64 21.60 3.96 5.89
CA HIS A 64 20.38 3.84 6.67
C HIS A 64 20.11 2.38 7.03
N GLN A 65 20.61 1.94 8.18
CA GLN A 65 20.43 0.56 8.62
C GLN A 65 19.08 0.37 9.31
N LEU A 66 18.24 -0.49 8.73
CA LEU A 66 17.09 -1.07 9.41
C LEU A 66 17.49 -2.42 10.03
N ASP A 67 16.93 -2.71 11.22
CA ASP A 67 17.14 -3.96 11.93
C ASP A 67 16.37 -5.11 11.26
N ILE A 68 16.74 -5.47 10.03
CA ILE A 68 16.11 -6.54 9.23
C ILE A 68 17.20 -7.45 8.68
N THR A 69 17.07 -8.73 8.99
CA THR A 69 17.96 -9.80 8.55
C THR A 69 17.30 -10.60 7.43
N PHE A 70 18.06 -10.86 6.38
CA PHE A 70 17.68 -11.76 5.29
C PHE A 70 18.67 -12.93 5.28
N SER A 71 18.23 -14.10 4.83
CA SER A 71 19.15 -15.20 4.53
C SER A 71 20.12 -14.81 3.41
N ASP A 72 21.37 -15.25 3.51
CA ASP A 72 22.46 -14.86 2.60
C ASP A 72 22.27 -15.35 1.15
N GLU A 73 21.45 -16.39 0.94
CA GLU A 73 21.17 -16.96 -0.38
C GLU A 73 19.97 -16.28 -1.05
N GLN A 74 20.22 -15.13 -1.70
CA GLN A 74 19.25 -14.46 -2.56
C GLN A 74 19.74 -14.48 -4.01
N ASN A 75 18.91 -14.95 -4.95
CA ASN A 75 19.23 -14.90 -6.38
C ASN A 75 19.59 -13.46 -6.79
N LYS A 76 20.63 -13.31 -7.62
CA LYS A 76 21.01 -12.00 -8.16
C LYS A 76 19.94 -11.50 -9.15
N LEU A 77 19.12 -10.56 -8.70
CA LEU A 77 18.21 -9.78 -9.53
C LEU A 77 18.88 -8.48 -9.97
N ASP A 78 18.52 -8.03 -11.17
CA ASP A 78 18.89 -6.72 -11.68
C ASP A 78 18.06 -5.63 -10.97
N ILE A 79 18.76 -4.73 -10.28
CA ILE A 79 18.13 -3.66 -9.50
C ILE A 79 17.31 -2.74 -10.40
N ASN A 80 17.76 -2.45 -11.62
CA ASN A 80 17.05 -1.57 -12.56
C ASN A 80 15.70 -2.16 -12.94
N LYS A 81 15.62 -3.49 -13.07
CA LYS A 81 14.37 -4.21 -13.33
C LYS A 81 13.42 -4.15 -12.14
N ILE A 82 13.94 -4.21 -10.91
CA ILE A 82 13.12 -4.01 -9.70
C ILE A 82 12.53 -2.61 -9.68
N TYR A 83 13.36 -1.57 -9.87
CA TYR A 83 12.89 -0.18 -9.95
C TYR A 83 11.83 0.00 -11.04
N GLN A 84 12.04 -0.58 -12.23
CA GLN A 84 11.08 -0.53 -13.33
C GLN A 84 9.78 -1.26 -13.00
N PHE A 85 9.86 -2.44 -12.40
CA PHE A 85 8.70 -3.24 -12.02
C PHE A 85 7.81 -2.51 -11.01
N ILE A 86 8.39 -1.96 -9.95
CA ILE A 86 7.66 -1.18 -8.93
C ILE A 86 7.03 0.07 -9.55
N TYR A 87 7.77 0.82 -10.38
CA TYR A 87 7.25 2.00 -11.06
C TYR A 87 6.04 1.66 -11.96
N LEU A 88 6.10 0.56 -12.72
CA LEU A 88 5.01 0.12 -13.57
C LEU A 88 3.79 -0.34 -12.75
N LEU A 89 3.99 -1.07 -11.65
CA LEU A 89 2.91 -1.43 -10.72
C LEU A 89 2.23 -0.18 -10.14
N LYS A 90 3.01 0.78 -9.64
CA LYS A 90 2.50 2.07 -9.14
C LYS A 90 1.71 2.80 -10.23
N SER A 91 2.22 2.81 -11.46
CA SER A 91 1.56 3.46 -12.60
C SER A 91 0.23 2.82 -12.94
N LEU A 92 0.18 1.48 -12.98
CA LEU A 92 -1.05 0.73 -13.25
C LEU A 92 -2.10 0.97 -12.16
N LEU A 93 -1.72 0.89 -10.89
CA LEU A 93 -2.62 1.18 -9.77
C LEU A 93 -3.11 2.63 -9.77
N SER A 94 -2.25 3.58 -10.17
CA SER A 94 -2.65 4.99 -10.31
C SER A 94 -3.76 5.16 -11.36
N ILE A 95 -3.64 4.46 -12.49
CA ILE A 95 -4.65 4.46 -13.55
C ILE A 95 -5.95 3.82 -13.07
N LEU A 96 -5.87 2.65 -12.43
CA LEU A 96 -7.05 1.96 -11.89
C LEU A 96 -7.78 2.81 -10.86
N LEU A 97 -7.05 3.47 -9.95
CA LEU A 97 -7.64 4.35 -8.95
C LEU A 97 -8.30 5.59 -9.58
N ALA A 98 -7.65 6.20 -10.58
CA ALA A 98 -8.19 7.37 -11.28
C ALA A 98 -9.42 7.05 -12.14
N LYS A 99 -9.61 5.78 -12.52
CA LYS A 99 -10.80 5.27 -13.20
C LYS A 99 -11.86 4.73 -12.25
N ASP A 100 -11.72 4.99 -10.94
CA ASP A 100 -12.66 4.52 -9.92
C ASP A 100 -12.84 2.99 -9.92
N ALA A 101 -11.82 2.22 -10.32
CA ALA A 101 -11.90 0.76 -10.33
C ALA A 101 -11.90 0.16 -8.91
N PHE A 102 -11.47 0.92 -7.89
CA PHE A 102 -11.48 0.52 -6.48
C PHE A 102 -11.42 1.74 -5.55
N CYS A 103 -11.55 1.50 -4.25
CA CYS A 103 -11.53 2.51 -3.18
C CYS A 103 -12.77 3.44 -3.26
N ASN A 104 -13.94 2.89 -3.56
CA ASN A 104 -15.17 3.65 -3.79
C ASN A 104 -16.12 3.69 -2.59
N LEU A 105 -15.76 3.01 -1.51
CA LEU A 105 -16.52 3.07 -0.26
C LEU A 105 -16.37 4.46 0.39
N ASN A 106 -17.51 5.11 0.69
CA ASN A 106 -17.58 6.46 1.26
C ASN A 106 -16.86 6.58 2.60
N ILE A 107 -16.83 5.49 3.38
CA ILE A 107 -16.13 5.42 4.66
C ILE A 107 -14.60 5.59 4.49
N PHE A 108 -14.07 5.47 3.27
CA PHE A 108 -12.65 5.62 2.94
C PHE A 108 -12.35 6.74 1.93
N THR A 109 -13.27 7.68 1.69
CA THR A 109 -13.04 8.81 0.75
C THR A 109 -11.77 9.61 1.07
N GLN A 110 -11.44 9.79 2.35
CA GLN A 110 -10.20 10.46 2.76
C GLN A 110 -8.93 9.68 2.32
N ILE A 111 -8.99 8.35 2.33
CA ILE A 111 -7.88 7.50 1.86
C ILE A 111 -7.70 7.68 0.36
N LYS A 112 -8.79 7.62 -0.41
CA LYS A 112 -8.79 7.89 -1.86
C LYS A 112 -8.17 9.25 -2.17
N ALA A 113 -8.58 10.29 -1.45
CA ALA A 113 -8.04 11.64 -1.61
C ALA A 113 -6.51 11.70 -1.36
N ASN A 114 -6.01 11.05 -0.29
CA ASN A 114 -4.57 11.00 0.00
C ASN A 114 -3.78 10.27 -1.10
N LEU A 115 -4.33 9.18 -1.64
CA LEU A 115 -3.71 8.42 -2.72
C LEU A 115 -3.67 9.22 -4.04
N LEU A 116 -4.77 9.88 -4.40
CA LEU A 116 -4.83 10.77 -5.56
C LEU A 116 -3.90 11.98 -5.41
N PHE A 117 -3.76 12.50 -4.18
CA PHE A 117 -2.80 13.56 -3.87
C PHE A 117 -1.36 13.10 -4.14
N TYR A 118 -0.97 11.91 -3.69
CA TYR A 118 0.35 11.35 -4.02
C TYR A 118 0.56 11.21 -5.52
N ILE A 119 -0.44 10.69 -6.26
CA ILE A 119 -0.35 10.56 -7.73
C ILE A 119 -0.10 11.92 -8.37
N LYS A 120 -0.86 12.94 -7.99
CA LYS A 120 -0.67 14.31 -8.47
C LYS A 120 0.73 14.83 -8.15
N GLN A 121 1.19 14.66 -6.91
CA GLN A 121 2.51 15.12 -6.49
C GLN A 121 3.67 14.41 -7.22
N SER A 122 3.52 13.12 -7.52
CA SER A 122 4.51 12.36 -8.30
C SER A 122 4.55 12.75 -9.77
N LEU A 123 3.40 13.12 -10.37
CA LEU A 123 3.38 13.66 -11.74
C LEU A 123 3.99 15.06 -11.83
N GLU A 124 3.82 15.88 -10.80
CA GLU A 124 4.32 17.26 -10.74
C GLU A 124 5.79 17.35 -10.31
N ASN A 125 6.28 16.39 -9.51
CA ASN A 125 7.62 16.41 -8.93
C ASN A 125 8.35 15.08 -9.14
N ASN A 126 9.44 15.12 -9.91
CA ASN A 126 10.24 13.94 -10.23
C ASN A 126 10.91 13.29 -9.00
N LEU A 127 10.98 13.98 -7.85
CA LEU A 127 11.63 13.48 -6.63
C LEU A 127 10.99 12.17 -6.10
N TYR A 128 9.71 11.94 -6.39
CA TYR A 128 9.01 10.71 -5.97
C TYR A 128 9.25 9.52 -6.91
N ASP A 129 9.89 9.77 -8.05
CA ASP A 129 10.30 8.77 -9.05
C ASP A 129 11.84 8.76 -9.27
N ALA A 130 12.59 9.54 -8.48
CA ALA A 130 14.04 9.70 -8.56
C ALA A 130 14.76 8.38 -8.22
N LYS A 131 15.67 7.92 -9.08
CA LYS A 131 16.43 6.67 -8.88
C LYS A 131 17.85 6.87 -8.37
N SER A 132 18.51 7.92 -8.85
CA SER A 132 19.95 8.16 -8.63
C SER A 132 20.22 9.39 -7.79
N ASP A 133 19.23 10.25 -7.61
CA ASP A 133 19.39 11.51 -6.88
C ASP A 133 19.28 11.22 -5.40
N TYR A 134 20.23 11.70 -4.61
CA TYR A 134 20.20 11.62 -3.15
C TYR A 134 20.14 13.04 -2.60
N PHE A 135 19.27 13.25 -1.63
CA PHE A 135 18.99 14.58 -1.09
C PHE A 135 19.59 14.71 0.30
N ASP A 136 20.31 15.78 0.56
CA ASP A 136 20.84 16.07 1.89
C ASP A 136 19.72 16.49 2.83
N ILE A 137 19.96 16.37 4.14
CA ILE A 137 18.98 16.73 5.19
C ILE A 137 18.49 18.18 5.11
N TRP A 138 19.24 19.06 4.44
CA TRP A 138 18.91 20.47 4.25
C TRP A 138 18.11 20.73 2.96
N ASP A 139 18.04 19.75 2.07
CA ASP A 139 17.31 19.84 0.82
C ASP A 139 15.81 19.71 1.06
N LYS A 140 15.03 20.48 0.31
CA LYS A 140 13.57 20.45 0.40
C LYS A 140 13.04 19.05 0.05
N GLU A 141 13.65 18.40 -0.92
CA GLU A 141 13.30 17.09 -1.45
C GLU A 141 13.39 16.01 -0.38
N TYR A 142 14.41 16.05 0.48
CA TYR A 142 14.55 15.16 1.64
C TYR A 142 13.32 15.22 2.54
N HIS A 143 12.92 16.43 2.93
CA HIS A 143 11.76 16.64 3.80
C HIS A 143 10.44 16.30 3.10
N GLN A 144 10.33 16.55 1.80
CA GLN A 144 9.16 16.21 1.01
C GLN A 144 8.97 14.68 0.91
N GLN A 145 10.04 13.92 0.68
CA GLN A 145 9.98 12.46 0.67
C GLN A 145 9.53 11.90 2.03
N ILE A 146 10.13 12.35 3.13
CA ILE A 146 9.75 11.91 4.49
C ILE A 146 8.30 12.27 4.81
N THR A 147 7.88 13.49 4.49
CA THR A 147 6.52 13.97 4.73
C THR A 147 5.51 13.14 3.94
N MET A 148 5.79 12.86 2.66
CA MET A 148 4.93 12.04 1.82
C MET A 148 4.86 10.60 2.32
N PHE A 149 6.00 10.01 2.72
CA PHE A 149 6.03 8.67 3.29
C PHE A 149 5.16 8.58 4.55
N ASN A 150 5.34 9.49 5.49
CA ASN A 150 4.54 9.56 6.72
C ASN A 150 3.05 9.80 6.42
N HIS A 151 2.75 10.68 5.47
CA HIS A 151 1.38 10.97 5.04
C HIS A 151 0.69 9.72 4.47
N LEU A 152 1.36 8.99 3.57
CA LEU A 152 0.85 7.72 3.03
C LEU A 152 0.70 6.66 4.13
N TYR A 153 1.71 6.49 4.99
CA TYR A 153 1.70 5.47 6.05
C TYR A 153 0.53 5.68 7.03
N SER A 154 0.17 6.94 7.28
CA SER A 154 -0.97 7.28 8.15
C SER A 154 -2.32 6.75 7.65
N ASN A 155 -2.43 6.32 6.38
CA ASN A 155 -3.65 5.71 5.86
C ASN A 155 -4.05 4.44 6.61
N PHE A 156 -3.12 3.63 7.10
CA PHE A 156 -3.44 2.44 7.91
C PHE A 156 -4.19 2.81 9.20
N ASN A 157 -3.70 3.83 9.92
CA ASN A 157 -4.35 4.33 11.13
C ASN A 157 -5.71 4.97 10.82
N LYS A 158 -5.82 5.70 9.70
CA LYS A 158 -7.11 6.28 9.25
C LYS A 158 -8.13 5.19 8.92
N MET A 159 -7.72 4.08 8.31
CA MET A 159 -8.63 2.94 8.05
C MET A 159 -9.17 2.34 9.34
N ILE A 160 -8.30 2.08 10.34
CA ILE A 160 -8.73 1.63 11.68
C ILE A 160 -9.68 2.65 12.29
N PHE A 161 -9.31 3.94 12.28
CA PHE A 161 -10.10 5.01 12.87
C PHE A 161 -11.51 5.07 12.27
N ASN A 162 -11.64 5.01 10.94
CA ASN A 162 -12.94 5.09 10.27
C ASN A 162 -13.86 3.93 10.67
N VAL A 163 -13.33 2.71 10.69
CA VAL A 163 -14.07 1.50 11.11
C VAL A 163 -14.49 1.59 12.58
N LEU A 164 -13.57 1.97 13.47
CA LEU A 164 -13.84 2.13 14.89
C LEU A 164 -14.86 3.23 15.18
N HIS A 165 -14.73 4.37 14.49
CA HIS A 165 -15.63 5.50 14.64
C HIS A 165 -17.07 5.09 14.33
N LEU A 166 -17.28 4.34 13.24
CA LEU A 166 -18.61 3.82 12.89
C LEU A 166 -19.12 2.79 13.90
N ASN A 167 -18.26 1.85 14.32
CA ASN A 167 -18.62 0.86 15.34
C ASN A 167 -19.08 1.52 16.64
N LEU A 168 -18.38 2.56 17.10
CA LEU A 168 -18.70 3.29 18.34
C LEU A 168 -19.91 4.18 18.20
N LYS A 169 -20.01 4.93 17.09
CA LYS A 169 -21.08 5.90 16.86
C LYS A 169 -22.44 5.22 16.69
N TYR A 170 -22.46 4.04 16.07
CA TYR A 170 -23.69 3.31 15.75
C TYR A 170 -23.78 1.96 16.46
N ASN A 171 -22.98 1.74 17.51
CA ASN A 171 -22.99 0.51 18.32
C ASN A 171 -22.94 -0.80 17.50
N LEU A 172 -22.23 -0.81 16.36
CA LEU A 172 -22.22 -1.95 15.44
C LEU A 172 -21.45 -3.15 16.02
N LYS A 173 -20.53 -2.89 16.95
CA LYS A 173 -19.78 -3.88 17.71
C LYS A 173 -19.75 -3.43 19.17
N PRO A 174 -19.82 -4.35 20.15
CA PRO A 174 -19.64 -4.03 21.57
C PRO A 174 -18.16 -3.66 21.86
N ILE A 175 -17.73 -2.51 21.37
CA ILE A 175 -16.47 -1.85 21.71
C ILE A 175 -16.81 -0.71 22.65
N ASN A 176 -16.29 -0.73 23.87
CA ASN A 176 -16.64 0.28 24.87
C ASN A 176 -15.83 1.58 24.74
N LYS A 177 -14.68 1.56 24.03
CA LYS A 177 -13.81 2.73 23.80
C LYS A 177 -12.77 2.50 22.71
N PHE A 178 -12.25 3.58 22.14
CA PHE A 178 -11.00 3.54 21.38
C PHE A 178 -9.87 2.99 22.26
N GLN A 179 -9.25 1.89 21.85
CA GLN A 179 -7.92 1.52 22.33
C GLN A 179 -6.89 2.23 21.46
N THR A 180 -5.78 2.68 22.06
CA THR A 180 -4.75 3.46 21.36
C THR A 180 -3.77 2.60 20.57
N ASP A 181 -3.76 1.28 20.81
CA ASP A 181 -2.64 0.42 20.44
C ASP A 181 -3.02 -0.67 19.42
N TYR A 182 -3.97 -0.36 18.52
CA TYR A 182 -4.35 -1.32 17.47
C TYR A 182 -3.22 -1.50 16.46
N ASN A 183 -2.90 -2.77 16.17
CA ASN A 183 -2.02 -3.15 15.09
C ASN A 183 -2.85 -3.37 13.82
N PHE A 184 -2.57 -2.59 12.77
CA PHE A 184 -3.33 -2.64 11.52
C PHE A 184 -3.44 -4.04 10.91
N SER A 185 -2.32 -4.75 10.73
CA SER A 185 -2.33 -6.05 10.06
C SER A 185 -3.04 -7.14 10.87
N LYS A 186 -3.08 -7.00 12.20
CA LYS A 186 -3.66 -8.02 13.11
C LYS A 186 -5.11 -7.76 13.48
N ASP A 187 -5.45 -6.49 13.71
CA ASP A 187 -6.73 -6.13 14.31
C ASP A 187 -7.78 -5.73 13.29
N PHE A 188 -7.38 -5.29 12.09
CA PHE A 188 -8.31 -4.65 11.15
C PHE A 188 -9.49 -5.53 10.75
N VAL A 189 -9.27 -6.82 10.48
CA VAL A 189 -10.37 -7.75 10.08
C VAL A 189 -11.38 -7.91 11.20
N ASN A 190 -10.92 -8.10 12.44
CA ASN A 190 -11.81 -8.22 13.59
C ASN A 190 -12.56 -6.90 13.85
N LEU A 191 -11.88 -5.76 13.75
CA LEU A 191 -12.50 -4.45 13.92
C LEU A 191 -13.58 -4.19 12.86
N SER A 192 -13.36 -4.66 11.64
CA SER A 192 -14.25 -4.44 10.50
C SER A 192 -15.29 -5.54 10.28
N TYR A 193 -15.45 -6.49 11.21
CA TYR A 193 -16.26 -7.70 10.98
C TYR A 193 -17.67 -7.44 10.43
N VAL A 194 -18.34 -6.38 10.91
CA VAL A 194 -19.71 -6.00 10.49
C VAL A 194 -19.78 -5.54 9.04
N PHE A 195 -18.67 -5.09 8.47
CA PHE A 195 -18.61 -4.54 7.12
C PHE A 195 -18.41 -5.63 6.07
N TYR A 196 -18.04 -6.86 6.42
CA TYR A 196 -17.88 -7.94 5.44
C TYR A 196 -19.21 -8.42 4.85
N LYS A 197 -19.24 -8.71 3.54
CA LYS A 197 -20.42 -9.27 2.85
C LYS A 197 -20.88 -10.60 3.46
N THR A 198 -19.93 -11.50 3.72
CA THR A 198 -20.20 -12.85 4.23
C THR A 198 -19.08 -13.33 5.16
N ARG A 199 -19.29 -14.46 5.85
CA ARG A 199 -18.20 -15.14 6.58
C ARG A 199 -17.08 -15.60 5.64
N GLY A 200 -17.41 -15.98 4.41
CA GLY A 200 -16.41 -16.39 3.41
C GLY A 200 -15.50 -15.22 3.01
N THR A 201 -16.05 -14.03 2.81
CA THR A 201 -15.24 -12.84 2.48
C THR A 201 -14.38 -12.40 3.66
N MET A 202 -14.90 -12.49 4.89
CA MET A 202 -14.11 -12.26 6.10
C MET A 202 -12.92 -13.22 6.22
N ASN A 203 -13.12 -14.52 5.95
CA ASN A 203 -12.04 -15.51 5.99
C ASN A 203 -10.95 -15.22 4.96
N ARG A 204 -11.30 -14.89 3.72
CA ARG A 204 -10.31 -14.48 2.70
C ARG A 204 -9.53 -13.24 3.12
N SER A 205 -10.21 -12.27 3.74
CA SER A 205 -9.52 -11.11 4.30
C SER A 205 -8.59 -11.49 5.45
N ASN A 206 -8.97 -12.38 6.36
CA ASN A 206 -8.05 -12.89 7.39
C ASN A 206 -6.78 -13.49 6.75
N GLU A 207 -6.92 -14.33 5.73
CA GLU A 207 -5.78 -14.92 5.02
C GLU A 207 -4.85 -13.86 4.40
N PHE A 208 -5.44 -12.83 3.76
CA PHE A 208 -4.68 -11.70 3.20
C PHE A 208 -3.95 -10.88 4.28
N PHE A 209 -4.63 -10.55 5.38
CA PHE A 209 -4.05 -9.74 6.45
C PHE A 209 -2.97 -10.52 7.24
N ASP A 210 -3.12 -11.84 7.39
CA ASP A 210 -2.08 -12.73 7.91
C ASP A 210 -0.85 -12.77 6.99
N LEU A 211 -1.05 -12.79 5.67
CA LEU A 211 0.04 -12.68 4.69
C LEU A 211 0.73 -11.32 4.80
N LEU A 212 -0.04 -10.23 4.91
CA LEU A 212 0.49 -8.87 5.06
C LEU A 212 1.35 -8.75 6.34
N ASP A 213 0.85 -9.21 7.48
CA ASP A 213 1.55 -9.18 8.78
C ASP A 213 2.91 -9.88 8.73
N LYS A 214 2.98 -11.01 8.01
CA LYS A 214 4.20 -11.84 7.88
C LYS A 214 5.14 -11.37 6.77
N SER A 215 4.67 -10.50 5.87
CA SER A 215 5.44 -10.08 4.70
C SER A 215 6.64 -9.21 5.10
N GLN A 216 7.83 -9.54 4.60
CA GLN A 216 9.03 -8.75 4.89
C GLN A 216 8.93 -7.34 4.30
N ILE A 217 8.19 -7.16 3.21
CA ILE A 217 7.99 -5.83 2.60
C ILE A 217 7.23 -4.89 3.55
N PHE A 218 6.19 -5.38 4.22
CA PHE A 218 5.42 -4.57 5.17
C PHE A 218 6.24 -4.29 6.43
N VAL A 219 6.96 -5.29 6.94
CA VAL A 219 7.93 -5.11 8.05
C VAL A 219 8.99 -4.07 7.71
N LEU A 220 9.49 -4.04 6.47
CA LEU A 220 10.45 -3.03 6.02
C LEU A 220 9.86 -1.62 6.07
N LEU A 221 8.63 -1.45 5.57
CA LEU A 221 7.97 -0.15 5.56
C LEU A 221 7.65 0.34 6.97
N ASP A 222 7.22 -0.54 7.87
CA ASP A 222 6.98 -0.20 9.28
C ASP A 222 8.27 0.18 10.01
N LYS A 223 9.35 -0.60 9.82
CA LYS A 223 10.65 -0.25 10.39
C LYS A 223 11.19 1.05 9.82
N LEU A 224 11.02 1.31 8.52
CA LEU A 224 11.40 2.58 7.93
C LEU A 224 10.63 3.72 8.61
N LYS A 225 9.30 3.63 8.72
CA LYS A 225 8.45 4.63 9.39
C LYS A 225 8.96 4.98 10.79
N ASN A 226 9.38 3.98 11.55
CA ASN A 226 9.83 4.12 12.93
C ASN A 226 11.28 4.63 13.06
N ASN A 227 12.06 4.63 11.97
CA ASN A 227 13.46 5.09 11.96
C ASN A 227 13.68 6.39 11.19
N LEU A 228 12.72 6.87 10.39
CA LEU A 228 12.85 8.15 9.67
C LEU A 228 13.20 9.32 10.61
N ASP A 229 12.59 9.38 11.79
CA ASP A 229 12.90 10.44 12.77
C ASP A 229 14.32 10.30 13.35
N LYS A 230 14.84 9.06 13.45
CA LYS A 230 16.20 8.80 13.91
C LYS A 230 17.24 9.17 12.86
N PHE A 231 16.90 9.12 11.56
CA PHE A 231 17.81 9.52 10.49
C PHE A 231 18.18 11.01 10.58
N TYR A 232 17.32 11.86 11.17
CA TYR A 232 17.68 13.25 11.49
C TYR A 232 18.83 13.35 12.52
N SER A 233 18.92 12.39 13.43
CA SER A 233 19.84 12.42 14.57
C SER A 233 21.28 12.11 14.17
N THR A 234 21.49 11.43 13.04
CA THR A 234 22.82 10.98 12.57
C THR A 234 23.53 12.00 11.67
N LYS A 235 22.88 13.11 11.28
CA LYS A 235 23.45 14.32 10.64
C LYS A 235 24.39 14.13 9.43
N GLN A 236 24.49 12.95 8.83
CA GLN A 236 25.54 12.66 7.83
C GLN A 236 25.08 12.02 6.52
N GLN A 237 23.79 11.90 6.24
CA GLN A 237 23.39 11.03 5.14
C GLN A 237 22.32 11.66 4.26
N SER A 238 22.66 11.73 2.98
CA SER A 238 21.70 11.92 1.93
C SER A 238 20.73 10.74 1.90
N LEU A 239 19.49 11.00 1.51
CA LEU A 239 18.39 10.02 1.52
C LEU A 239 17.70 10.06 0.17
N ASN A 240 17.37 8.87 -0.32
CA ASN A 240 16.36 8.69 -1.34
C ASN A 240 15.51 7.48 -0.97
N ILE A 241 14.26 7.75 -0.60
CA ILE A 241 13.24 6.74 -0.28
C ILE A 241 12.12 6.69 -1.31
N SER A 242 12.34 7.21 -2.53
CA SER A 242 11.33 7.26 -3.59
C SER A 242 10.72 5.88 -3.87
N ILE A 243 11.55 4.84 -3.92
CA ILE A 243 11.13 3.47 -4.22
C ILE A 243 10.35 2.86 -3.05
N GLN A 244 10.69 3.21 -1.79
CA GLN A 244 9.92 2.81 -0.61
C GLN A 244 8.59 3.55 -0.55
N ILE A 245 8.52 4.82 -0.97
CA ILE A 245 7.26 5.58 -1.12
C ILE A 245 6.35 4.91 -2.16
N GLN A 246 6.88 4.59 -3.34
CA GLN A 246 6.13 3.87 -4.39
C GLN A 246 5.64 2.51 -3.90
N THR A 247 6.49 1.78 -3.19
CA THR A 247 6.13 0.47 -2.61
C THR A 247 5.03 0.63 -1.57
N LEU A 248 5.11 1.61 -0.67
CA LEU A 248 4.07 1.90 0.32
C LEU A 248 2.73 2.22 -0.34
N PHE A 249 2.74 3.04 -1.40
CA PHE A 249 1.55 3.30 -2.20
C PHE A 249 0.94 2.00 -2.76
N ILE A 250 1.75 1.11 -3.34
CA ILE A 250 1.30 -0.19 -3.86
C ILE A 250 0.65 -1.03 -2.76
N ILE A 251 1.26 -1.11 -1.57
CA ILE A 251 0.71 -1.87 -0.44
C ILE A 251 -0.63 -1.30 0.02
N ILE A 252 -0.76 0.03 0.13
CA ILE A 252 -2.03 0.68 0.52
C ILE A 252 -3.11 0.38 -0.53
N CYS A 253 -2.79 0.49 -1.83
CA CYS A 253 -3.72 0.13 -2.89
C CYS A 253 -4.14 -1.34 -2.82
N ARG A 254 -3.22 -2.26 -2.54
CA ARG A 254 -3.54 -3.69 -2.41
C ARG A 254 -4.49 -3.97 -1.24
N VAL A 255 -4.31 -3.27 -0.11
CA VAL A 255 -5.24 -3.30 1.02
C VAL A 255 -6.61 -2.76 0.61
N MET A 256 -6.67 -1.62 -0.07
CA MET A 256 -7.94 -1.04 -0.54
C MET A 256 -8.67 -1.94 -1.54
N LEU A 257 -7.94 -2.67 -2.38
CA LEU A 257 -8.50 -3.69 -3.27
C LEU A 257 -9.15 -4.84 -2.47
N GLN A 258 -8.48 -5.33 -1.42
CA GLN A 258 -9.08 -6.36 -0.56
C GLN A 258 -10.39 -5.88 0.06
N ILE A 259 -10.38 -4.66 0.58
CA ILE A 259 -11.53 -4.01 1.20
C ILE A 259 -12.68 -3.88 0.18
N GLU A 260 -12.42 -3.32 -1.00
CA GLU A 260 -13.42 -3.11 -2.05
C GLU A 260 -14.15 -4.42 -2.44
N PHE A 261 -13.41 -5.53 -2.56
CA PHE A 261 -14.00 -6.80 -2.97
C PHE A 261 -14.77 -7.51 -1.86
N ASP A 262 -14.30 -7.43 -0.61
CA ASP A 262 -14.82 -8.24 0.50
C ASP A 262 -15.86 -7.51 1.38
N PHE A 263 -15.86 -6.18 1.39
CA PHE A 263 -16.79 -5.36 2.17
C PHE A 263 -18.11 -5.13 1.44
N LYS A 264 -19.18 -5.03 2.22
CA LYS A 264 -20.49 -4.49 1.81
C LYS A 264 -20.32 -3.19 1.02
N ASP A 265 -21.17 -2.98 0.04
CA ASP A 265 -21.18 -1.72 -0.71
C ASP A 265 -21.72 -0.54 0.13
N ASN A 266 -21.72 0.66 -0.46
CA ASN A 266 -22.19 1.87 0.22
C ASN A 266 -23.67 1.78 0.65
N GLU A 267 -24.53 1.15 -0.15
CA GLU A 267 -25.95 1.03 0.15
C GLU A 267 -26.18 0.08 1.33
N GLU A 268 -25.50 -1.05 1.33
CA GLU A 268 -25.51 -2.03 2.42
C GLU A 268 -24.91 -1.47 3.72
N ILE A 269 -23.82 -0.71 3.66
CA ILE A 269 -23.22 -0.05 4.82
C ILE A 269 -24.17 1.01 5.40
N ASN A 270 -24.81 1.83 4.55
CA ASN A 270 -25.76 2.84 5.00
C ASN A 270 -26.98 2.20 5.68
N ARG A 271 -27.52 1.12 5.10
CA ARG A 271 -28.60 0.34 5.74
C ARG A 271 -28.20 -0.21 7.10
N LEU A 272 -26.98 -0.76 7.21
CA LEU A 272 -26.43 -1.24 8.48
C LEU A 272 -26.39 -0.12 9.53
N ILE A 273 -25.96 1.08 9.14
CA ILE A 273 -25.92 2.26 10.00
C ILE A 273 -27.32 2.69 10.43
N GLU A 274 -28.26 2.82 9.49
CA GLU A 274 -29.65 3.26 9.76
C GLU A 274 -30.39 2.34 10.73
N LEU A 275 -30.18 1.03 10.61
CA LEU A 275 -30.79 0.03 11.48
C LEU A 275 -30.33 0.14 12.94
N ASN A 276 -29.09 0.61 13.17
CA ASN A 276 -28.51 0.72 14.51
C ASN A 276 -28.48 2.17 15.05
N ALA A 277 -28.79 3.17 14.21
CA ALA A 277 -28.89 4.56 14.64
C ALA A 277 -30.19 4.88 15.40
N ASN A 278 -31.22 4.02 15.27
CA ASN A 278 -32.54 4.17 15.89
C ASN A 278 -32.73 3.31 17.17
N THR A 279 -31.64 2.74 17.69
CA THR A 279 -31.58 1.97 18.95
C THR A 279 -30.72 2.70 19.96
#